data_AF-A0AAW0RH35-F1
#
_entry.id   AF-A0AAW0RH35-F1
#
_cell.length_a   1.000
_cell.length_b   1.000
_cell.length_c   1.000
_cell.angle_alpha   90.00
_cell.angle_beta   90.00
_cell.angle_gamma   90.00
#
_symmetry.space_group_name_H-M   'P 1'
#
loop_
_entity.id
_entity.type
_entity.pdbx_description
1 polymer ?
#
loop_
_entity_poly.entity_id
_entity_poly.type
_entity_poly.pdbx_seq_one_letter_code
_entity_poly.pdbx_strand_id
1 'polypeptide(L)'
;MLNLRRALIAAAFLLTIFFLVSRSHQSSASSSTLATTQAAAGAAGAVDSSTGAVTQPGSRTATQKPLVDMSHMSTTDKLSYTYPYDIERKFPAYIWQTWKHTPADGEFRFRDQEASWTILHPGFVHEVITDSVAISLLRMLYASVPEVLEAYEALPLPVLKADFFRYLILFARGGIYSDIDTLALQSADMWIPKAIPRESIGMVIGIEADPDRDDWADWYSRRIQFCQWTIQSKPGHPILRDAIARITNATLTLQANGKLSSMHGSEGVVDLTGPALWTDTIMDYFNDPRFFDMTSTTGKIDYHNFTGMETSKRVGDVVVLPITGFSPGVGQMGAKEPDDPMAFVKHDFEGTWKPESERHIGEGQVS
;
A
#
# COMPACT_ATOMS: atom_id res chain seq x y z
N MET A 1 -2.79 -9.05 54.46
CA MET A 1 -4.09 -8.42 54.80
C MET A 1 -3.86 -6.94 55.07
N LEU A 2 -4.37 -6.05 54.22
CA LEU A 2 -4.23 -4.60 54.40
C LEU A 2 -5.04 -4.16 55.63
N ASN A 3 -4.42 -3.37 56.52
CA ASN A 3 -5.16 -2.83 57.66
C ASN A 3 -6.19 -1.79 57.19
N LEU A 4 -7.28 -1.64 57.95
CA LEU A 4 -8.44 -0.80 57.60
C LEU A 4 -8.03 0.64 57.23
N ARG A 5 -6.98 1.17 57.87
CA ARG A 5 -6.49 2.54 57.64
C ARG A 5 -5.84 2.68 56.26
N ARG A 6 -5.09 1.69 55.80
CA ARG A 6 -4.50 1.68 54.45
C ARG A 6 -5.54 1.44 53.37
N ALA A 7 -6.57 0.64 53.65
CA ALA A 7 -7.70 0.45 52.74
C ALA A 7 -8.51 1.74 52.53
N LEU A 8 -8.76 2.50 53.61
CA LEU A 8 -9.46 3.79 53.53
C LEU A 8 -8.66 4.85 52.76
N ILE A 9 -7.34 4.89 52.93
CA ILE A 9 -6.48 5.82 52.17
C ILE A 9 -6.48 5.47 50.68
N ALA A 10 -6.38 4.17 50.33
CA ALA A 10 -6.44 3.73 48.94
C ALA A 10 -7.81 4.04 48.31
N ALA A 11 -8.91 3.82 49.03
CA ALA A 11 -10.25 4.15 48.56
C ALA A 11 -10.44 5.65 48.35
N ALA A 12 -9.96 6.49 49.27
CA ALA A 12 -9.99 7.94 49.11
C ALA A 12 -9.18 8.39 47.89
N PHE A 13 -7.99 7.84 47.69
CA PHE A 13 -7.14 8.15 46.55
C PHE A 13 -7.82 7.79 45.21
N LEU A 14 -8.42 6.59 45.12
CA LEU A 14 -9.16 6.15 43.93
C LEU A 14 -10.38 7.01 43.64
N LEU A 15 -11.15 7.40 44.66
CA LEU A 15 -12.29 8.32 44.50
C LEU A 15 -11.86 9.70 44.04
N THR A 16 -10.70 10.18 44.50
CA THR A 16 -10.15 11.48 44.10
C THR A 16 -9.70 11.47 42.63
N ILE A 17 -9.03 10.40 42.19
CA ILE A 17 -8.67 10.20 40.78
C ILE A 17 -9.91 10.12 39.91
N PHE A 18 -10.92 9.33 40.31
CA PHE A 18 -12.16 9.20 39.56
C PHE A 18 -12.88 10.55 39.40
N PHE A 19 -12.92 11.37 40.46
CA PHE A 19 -13.51 12.71 40.41
C PHE A 19 -12.75 13.69 39.51
N LEU A 20 -11.42 13.64 39.50
CA LEU A 20 -10.58 14.49 38.64
C LEU A 20 -10.70 14.10 37.16
N VAL A 21 -10.75 12.80 36.86
CA VAL A 21 -10.90 12.30 35.47
C VAL A 21 -12.31 12.58 34.94
N SER A 22 -13.35 12.42 35.76
CA SER A 22 -14.74 12.69 35.35
C SER A 22 -15.04 14.17 35.13
N ARG A 23 -14.37 15.09 35.85
CA ARG A 23 -14.49 16.53 35.59
C ARG A 23 -13.74 17.01 34.34
N SER A 24 -12.70 16.30 33.93
CA SER A 24 -11.90 16.66 32.75
C SER A 24 -12.62 16.36 31.42
N HIS A 25 -13.72 15.61 31.43
CA HIS A 25 -14.49 15.22 30.24
C HIS A 25 -15.80 16.00 30.00
N GLN A 26 -16.08 17.06 30.76
CA GLN A 26 -17.16 17.98 30.40
C GLN A 26 -16.63 19.10 29.49
N SER A 27 -16.44 18.81 28.21
CA SER A 27 -16.33 19.85 27.18
C SER A 27 -17.73 20.32 26.81
N SER A 28 -17.98 21.61 27.04
CA SER A 28 -19.23 22.33 26.80
C SER A 28 -19.77 22.13 25.39
N ALA A 29 -20.97 21.56 25.27
CA ALA A 29 -21.78 21.63 24.06
C ALA A 29 -22.40 23.04 23.98
N SER A 30 -21.85 23.91 23.13
CA SER A 30 -22.43 25.22 22.84
C SER A 30 -23.65 25.06 21.93
N SER A 31 -24.84 25.02 22.54
CA SER A 31 -26.12 25.15 21.84
C SER A 31 -26.36 26.63 21.49
N SER A 32 -26.22 26.99 20.22
CA SER A 32 -26.67 28.31 19.73
C SER A 32 -28.14 28.23 19.33
N THR A 33 -29.01 28.65 20.24
CA THR A 33 -30.40 29.01 19.96
C THR A 33 -30.44 30.27 19.09
N LEU A 34 -30.89 30.13 17.84
CA LEU A 34 -31.24 31.25 16.97
C LEU A 34 -32.54 31.89 17.46
N ALA A 35 -32.41 33.08 18.05
CA ALA A 35 -33.55 33.93 18.40
C ALA A 35 -34.12 34.59 17.13
N THR A 36 -35.42 34.42 16.97
CA THR A 36 -36.28 35.09 15.99
C THR A 36 -36.50 36.54 16.40
N THR A 37 -36.22 37.50 15.51
CA THR A 37 -36.80 38.85 15.57
C THR A 37 -37.30 39.26 14.18
N GLN A 38 -38.62 39.39 14.09
CA GLN A 38 -39.35 40.10 13.05
C GLN A 38 -39.11 41.61 13.14
N ALA A 39 -38.93 42.26 11.99
CA ALA A 39 -39.40 43.62 11.72
C ALA A 39 -39.58 43.80 10.21
N ALA A 40 -40.65 44.48 9.83
CA ALA A 40 -41.28 44.43 8.52
C ALA A 40 -41.04 45.69 7.65
N ALA A 41 -41.39 45.50 6.37
CA ALA A 41 -41.97 46.45 5.41
C ALA A 41 -41.06 47.39 4.60
N GLY A 42 -41.16 47.26 3.27
CA GLY A 42 -41.34 48.43 2.38
C GLY A 42 -40.63 48.44 1.03
N ALA A 43 -41.44 48.25 -0.02
CA ALA A 43 -41.35 48.89 -1.35
C ALA A 43 -40.53 48.23 -2.50
N ALA A 44 -41.22 48.22 -3.64
CA ALA A 44 -40.87 47.67 -4.94
C ALA A 44 -39.78 48.44 -5.71
N GLY A 45 -39.08 47.73 -6.59
CA GLY A 45 -38.24 48.32 -7.63
C GLY A 45 -37.59 47.21 -8.47
N ALA A 46 -38.17 46.92 -9.64
CA ALA A 46 -37.62 46.01 -10.62
C ALA A 46 -36.40 46.63 -11.31
N VAL A 47 -35.23 45.97 -11.27
CA VAL A 47 -34.16 46.14 -12.25
C VAL A 47 -33.43 44.81 -12.44
N ASP A 48 -33.29 44.46 -13.71
CA ASP A 48 -32.57 43.34 -14.29
C ASP A 48 -31.05 43.47 -14.12
N SER A 49 -30.37 42.41 -13.66
CA SER A 49 -28.94 42.19 -13.96
C SER A 49 -28.48 40.80 -13.53
N SER A 50 -28.03 40.05 -14.52
CA SER A 50 -27.28 38.79 -14.47
C SER A 50 -26.06 38.83 -13.55
N THR A 51 -25.89 37.81 -12.70
CA THR A 51 -24.56 37.32 -12.27
C THR A 51 -24.68 35.86 -11.77
N GLY A 52 -23.75 35.02 -12.24
CA GLY A 52 -23.79 33.57 -12.09
C GLY A 52 -23.63 33.07 -10.65
N ALA A 53 -24.37 32.02 -10.33
CA ALA A 53 -24.25 31.28 -9.09
C ALA A 53 -22.91 30.53 -9.04
N VAL A 54 -22.03 30.98 -8.15
CA VAL A 54 -20.86 30.22 -7.72
C VAL A 54 -21.35 29.16 -6.74
N THR A 55 -21.40 27.90 -7.21
CA THR A 55 -21.71 26.74 -6.38
C THR A 55 -20.53 26.45 -5.46
N GLN A 56 -20.70 26.67 -4.15
CA GLN A 56 -19.78 26.20 -3.11
C GLN A 56 -19.72 24.65 -3.13
N PRO A 57 -18.54 24.00 -3.07
CA PRO A 57 -18.46 22.56 -2.96
C PRO A 57 -18.90 22.12 -1.57
N GLY A 58 -20.04 21.43 -1.51
CA GLY A 58 -20.60 20.90 -0.28
C GLY A 58 -19.75 19.79 0.34
N SER A 59 -19.61 19.86 1.66
CA SER A 59 -19.23 18.75 2.54
C SER A 59 -20.00 17.47 2.17
N ARG A 60 -19.31 16.48 1.57
CA ARG A 60 -19.88 15.16 1.32
C ARG A 60 -20.04 14.43 2.66
N THR A 61 -21.24 14.45 3.21
CA THR A 61 -21.65 13.55 4.30
C THR A 61 -21.52 12.12 3.80
N ALA A 62 -20.72 11.29 4.46
CA ALA A 62 -20.56 9.88 4.09
C ALA A 62 -21.92 9.16 4.20
N THR A 63 -22.55 8.89 3.06
CA THR A 63 -23.76 8.08 2.96
C THR A 63 -23.44 6.67 3.44
N GLN A 64 -24.16 6.17 4.46
CA GLN A 64 -24.02 4.79 4.89
C GLN A 64 -24.34 3.87 3.70
N LYS A 65 -23.37 3.01 3.33
CA LYS A 65 -23.58 2.01 2.27
C LYS A 65 -24.63 1.00 2.75
N PRO A 66 -25.64 0.65 1.95
CA PRO A 66 -26.56 -0.43 2.26
C PRO A 66 -25.78 -1.73 2.45
N LEU A 67 -26.14 -2.52 3.47
CA LEU A 67 -25.59 -3.87 3.64
C LEU A 67 -26.05 -4.72 2.45
N VAL A 68 -25.12 -5.08 1.56
CA VAL A 68 -25.39 -5.92 0.38
C VAL A 68 -25.02 -7.36 0.72
N ASP A 69 -25.86 -8.31 0.35
CA ASP A 69 -25.48 -9.72 0.37
C ASP A 69 -24.41 -9.97 -0.70
N MET A 70 -23.20 -10.26 -0.23
CA MET A 70 -22.04 -10.48 -1.08
C MET A 70 -21.82 -11.96 -1.44
N SER A 71 -22.65 -12.87 -0.98
CA SER A 71 -22.44 -14.33 -1.14
C SER A 71 -22.31 -14.77 -2.60
N HIS A 72 -22.98 -14.08 -3.53
CA HIS A 72 -22.96 -14.36 -4.97
C HIS A 72 -22.01 -13.45 -5.78
N MET A 73 -21.28 -12.55 -5.13
CA MET A 73 -20.35 -11.65 -5.80
C MET A 73 -19.02 -12.36 -6.11
N SER A 74 -18.37 -11.94 -7.20
CA SER A 74 -16.99 -12.34 -7.47
C SER A 74 -16.04 -11.78 -6.41
N THR A 75 -14.86 -12.40 -6.23
CA THR A 75 -13.80 -11.88 -5.35
C THR A 75 -13.50 -10.41 -5.64
N THR A 76 -13.39 -10.05 -6.92
CA THR A 76 -13.13 -8.68 -7.39
C THR A 76 -14.23 -7.68 -6.97
N ASP A 77 -15.50 -8.09 -7.05
CA ASP A 77 -16.63 -7.24 -6.68
C ASP A 77 -16.71 -7.07 -5.16
N LYS A 78 -16.49 -8.14 -4.39
CA LYS A 78 -16.41 -8.07 -2.92
C LYS A 78 -15.30 -7.14 -2.45
N LEU A 79 -14.13 -7.22 -3.07
CA LEU A 79 -13.00 -6.34 -2.79
C LEU A 79 -13.34 -4.88 -3.11
N SER A 80 -13.93 -4.61 -4.28
CA SER A 80 -14.33 -3.26 -4.69
C SER A 80 -15.42 -2.66 -3.78
N TYR A 81 -16.34 -3.50 -3.32
CA TYR A 81 -17.39 -3.08 -2.38
C TYR A 81 -16.82 -2.75 -1.01
N THR A 82 -15.95 -3.63 -0.49
CA THR A 82 -15.34 -3.52 0.84
C THR A 82 -14.38 -2.32 0.92
N TYR A 83 -13.51 -2.16 -0.06
CA TYR A 83 -12.50 -1.11 -0.12
C TYR A 83 -12.65 -0.31 -1.42
N PRO A 84 -13.61 0.63 -1.49
CA PRO A 84 -13.82 1.44 -2.68
C PRO A 84 -12.60 2.34 -2.92
N TYR A 85 -12.16 2.38 -4.18
CA TYR A 85 -11.12 3.30 -4.60
C TYR A 85 -11.67 4.73 -4.67
N ASP A 86 -10.89 5.68 -4.15
CA ASP A 86 -11.21 7.09 -4.18
C ASP A 86 -9.92 7.88 -4.36
N ILE A 87 -9.72 8.36 -5.59
CA ILE A 87 -8.53 9.09 -5.99
C ILE A 87 -8.38 10.42 -5.24
N GLU A 88 -9.46 11.05 -4.79
CA GLU A 88 -9.40 12.34 -4.09
C GLU A 88 -8.83 12.21 -2.66
N ARG A 89 -8.73 10.98 -2.12
CA ARG A 89 -8.09 10.73 -0.81
C ARG A 89 -6.60 11.02 -0.87
N LYS A 90 -6.02 11.39 0.28
CA LYS A 90 -4.57 11.50 0.44
C LYS A 90 -3.95 10.12 0.60
N PHE A 91 -2.67 9.99 0.27
CA PHE A 91 -1.87 8.84 0.68
C PHE A 91 -1.87 8.75 2.22
N PRO A 92 -2.26 7.61 2.80
CA PRO A 92 -2.16 7.41 4.24
C PRO A 92 -0.70 7.45 4.71
N ALA A 93 -0.44 8.08 5.86
CA ALA A 93 0.90 8.18 6.45
C ALA A 93 1.26 6.92 7.26
N TYR A 94 1.22 5.75 6.60
CA TYR A 94 1.62 4.47 7.16
C TYR A 94 2.82 3.90 6.40
N ILE A 95 3.73 3.26 7.14
CA ILE A 95 4.82 2.45 6.59
C ILE A 95 4.64 1.05 7.17
N TRP A 96 4.59 0.06 6.29
CA TRP A 96 4.43 -1.34 6.62
C TRP A 96 5.69 -2.10 6.19
N GLN A 97 6.31 -2.81 7.12
CA GLN A 97 7.32 -3.82 6.81
C GLN A 97 6.89 -5.14 7.46
N THR A 98 7.40 -6.27 6.99
CA THR A 98 7.19 -7.57 7.63
C THR A 98 8.50 -8.22 7.99
N TRP A 99 8.60 -8.74 9.22
CA TRP A 99 9.75 -9.53 9.63
C TRP A 99 9.41 -10.50 10.76
N LYS A 100 10.30 -11.46 11.01
CA LYS A 100 10.13 -12.48 12.07
C LYS A 100 10.06 -11.88 13.47
N HIS A 101 10.81 -10.80 13.69
CA HIS A 101 10.94 -10.11 14.97
C HIS A 101 10.65 -8.63 14.81
N THR A 102 10.23 -7.99 15.90
CA THR A 102 10.00 -6.55 15.95
C THR A 102 11.30 -5.79 16.28
N PRO A 103 11.36 -4.47 16.03
CA PRO A 103 12.43 -3.63 16.54
C PRO A 103 12.48 -3.56 18.08
N ALA A 104 11.57 -4.16 18.85
CA ALA A 104 11.77 -4.26 20.30
C ALA A 104 12.69 -5.45 20.67
N ASP A 105 12.85 -6.42 19.76
CA ASP A 105 13.56 -7.66 20.02
C ASP A 105 15.08 -7.53 19.85
N GLY A 106 15.84 -8.22 20.70
CA GLY A 106 17.31 -8.24 20.65
C GLY A 106 17.88 -8.99 19.44
N GLU A 107 17.08 -9.84 18.80
CA GLU A 107 17.47 -10.60 17.60
C GLU A 107 17.23 -9.84 16.30
N PHE A 108 16.67 -8.62 16.37
CA PHE A 108 16.37 -7.80 15.20
C PHE A 108 17.63 -7.21 14.58
N ARG A 109 17.92 -7.60 13.32
CA ARG A 109 19.18 -7.28 12.62
C ARG A 109 19.08 -6.13 11.62
N PHE A 110 17.87 -5.71 11.25
CA PHE A 110 17.64 -4.67 10.22
C PHE A 110 17.44 -3.27 10.81
N ARG A 111 18.23 -2.94 11.83
CA ARG A 111 18.07 -1.68 12.58
C ARG A 111 18.25 -0.46 11.71
N ASP A 112 19.25 -0.48 10.85
CA ASP A 112 19.59 0.67 10.01
C ASP A 112 18.56 0.84 8.89
N GLN A 113 18.16 -0.27 8.25
CA GLN A 113 17.12 -0.31 7.23
C GLN A 113 15.78 0.20 7.79
N GLU A 114 15.29 -0.39 8.88
CA GLU A 114 14.04 0.04 9.54
C GLU A 114 14.11 1.49 10.00
N ALA A 115 15.18 1.90 10.69
CA ALA A 115 15.29 3.25 11.23
C ALA A 115 15.32 4.31 10.13
N SER A 116 15.89 4.02 8.95
CA SER A 116 15.93 4.98 7.83
C SER A 116 14.54 5.45 7.42
N TRP A 117 13.54 4.56 7.42
CA TRP A 117 12.15 4.89 7.12
C TRP A 117 11.56 5.83 8.15
N THR A 118 11.73 5.51 9.44
CA THR A 118 11.26 6.35 10.55
C THR A 118 11.91 7.74 10.54
N ILE A 119 13.22 7.81 10.26
CA ILE A 119 13.99 9.06 10.25
C ILE A 119 13.55 9.97 9.09
N LEU A 120 13.37 9.41 7.88
CA LEU A 120 13.05 10.18 6.68
C LEU A 120 11.55 10.48 6.50
N HIS A 121 10.69 9.88 7.33
CA HIS A 121 9.24 10.07 7.30
C HIS A 121 8.69 10.48 8.66
N PRO A 122 9.14 11.63 9.22
CA PRO A 122 8.64 12.08 10.51
C PRO A 122 7.12 12.28 10.46
N GLY A 123 6.42 11.64 11.40
CA GLY A 123 4.96 11.69 11.50
C GLY A 123 4.22 10.55 10.79
N PHE A 124 4.91 9.67 10.07
CA PHE A 124 4.32 8.41 9.64
C PHE A 124 4.24 7.43 10.81
N VAL A 125 3.20 6.59 10.80
CA VAL A 125 3.13 5.42 11.68
C VAL A 125 3.87 4.28 10.99
N HIS A 126 4.97 3.83 11.60
CA HIS A 126 5.80 2.77 11.08
C HIS A 126 5.61 1.48 11.88
N GLU A 127 5.19 0.41 11.20
CA GLU A 127 4.90 -0.88 11.82
C GLU A 127 5.67 -2.02 11.14
N VAL A 128 6.43 -2.76 11.95
CA VAL A 128 7.03 -4.04 11.53
C VAL A 128 6.14 -5.18 11.99
N ILE A 129 5.42 -5.77 11.04
CA ILE A 129 4.41 -6.80 11.29
C ILE A 129 5.06 -8.19 11.30
N THR A 130 4.86 -8.93 12.38
CA THR A 130 5.29 -10.33 12.48
C THR A 130 4.27 -11.28 11.86
N ASP A 131 4.68 -12.49 11.49
CA ASP A 131 3.80 -13.51 10.90
C ASP A 131 2.53 -13.76 11.74
N SER A 132 2.67 -13.81 13.07
CA SER A 132 1.56 -14.01 14.00
C SER A 132 0.56 -12.84 14.03
N VAL A 133 1.07 -11.61 13.86
CA VAL A 133 0.27 -10.39 13.82
C VAL A 133 -0.37 -10.24 12.44
N ALA A 134 0.35 -10.58 11.37
CA ALA A 134 -0.13 -10.50 9.98
C ALA A 134 -1.44 -11.26 9.82
N ILE A 135 -1.50 -12.53 10.24
CA ILE A 135 -2.74 -13.33 10.11
C ILE A 135 -3.89 -12.76 10.93
N SER A 136 -3.62 -12.28 12.14
CA SER A 136 -4.63 -11.70 13.03
C SER A 136 -5.19 -10.39 12.47
N LEU A 137 -4.32 -9.55 11.93
CA LEU A 137 -4.66 -8.30 11.26
C LEU A 137 -5.50 -8.58 10.01
N LEU A 138 -5.07 -9.52 9.16
CA LEU A 138 -5.80 -9.88 7.95
C LEU A 138 -7.20 -10.41 8.27
N ARG A 139 -7.35 -11.28 9.27
CA ARG A 139 -8.67 -11.78 9.72
C ARG A 139 -9.62 -10.65 10.09
N MET A 140 -9.12 -9.57 10.68
CA MET A 140 -9.92 -8.38 10.98
C MET A 140 -10.27 -7.59 9.70
N LEU A 141 -9.31 -7.40 8.81
CA LEU A 141 -9.48 -6.57 7.60
C LEU A 141 -10.33 -7.26 6.52
N TYR A 142 -10.27 -8.58 6.41
CA TYR A 142 -10.88 -9.36 5.33
C TYR A 142 -11.98 -10.31 5.82
N ALA A 143 -12.55 -10.07 7.00
CA ALA A 143 -13.66 -10.87 7.53
C ALA A 143 -14.86 -10.97 6.57
N SER A 144 -15.09 -9.94 5.74
CA SER A 144 -16.15 -9.91 4.73
C SER A 144 -15.79 -10.60 3.42
N VAL A 145 -14.53 -10.98 3.21
CA VAL A 145 -14.02 -11.63 1.99
C VAL A 145 -13.24 -12.90 2.37
N PRO A 146 -13.92 -13.93 2.91
CA PRO A 146 -13.27 -15.08 3.52
C PRO A 146 -12.36 -15.87 2.58
N GLU A 147 -12.63 -15.86 1.26
CA GLU A 147 -11.78 -16.55 0.27
C GLU A 147 -10.34 -15.99 0.23
N VAL A 148 -10.16 -14.70 0.54
CA VAL A 148 -8.83 -14.07 0.63
C VAL A 148 -8.06 -14.62 1.82
N LEU A 149 -8.75 -14.82 2.95
CA LEU A 149 -8.15 -15.41 4.15
C LEU A 149 -7.81 -16.88 3.92
N GLU A 150 -8.71 -17.63 3.29
CA GLU A 150 -8.49 -19.03 2.92
C GLU A 150 -7.26 -19.17 2.02
N ALA A 151 -7.15 -18.33 0.98
CA ALA A 151 -5.98 -18.32 0.10
C ALA A 151 -4.69 -17.98 0.87
N TYR A 152 -4.70 -16.93 1.70
CA TYR A 152 -3.53 -16.53 2.49
C TYR A 152 -3.07 -17.64 3.43
N GLU A 153 -3.99 -18.32 4.12
CA GLU A 153 -3.68 -19.44 5.02
C GLU A 153 -3.15 -20.64 4.23
N ALA A 154 -3.70 -20.92 3.04
CA ALA A 154 -3.30 -22.05 2.18
C ALA A 154 -1.89 -21.94 1.59
N LEU A 155 -1.36 -20.72 1.38
CA LEU A 155 -0.03 -20.52 0.82
C LEU A 155 1.05 -21.28 1.62
N PRO A 156 1.87 -22.14 0.99
CA PRO A 156 2.74 -23.07 1.70
C PRO A 156 4.05 -22.45 2.19
N LEU A 157 4.50 -21.35 1.56
CA LEU A 157 5.81 -20.75 1.82
C LEU A 157 5.66 -19.37 2.47
N PRO A 158 6.52 -19.01 3.45
CA PRO A 158 6.51 -17.68 4.06
C PRO A 158 6.70 -16.53 3.06
N VAL A 159 7.53 -16.71 2.03
CA VAL A 159 7.75 -15.69 0.99
C VAL A 159 6.47 -15.39 0.20
N LEU A 160 5.68 -16.42 -0.15
CA LEU A 160 4.39 -16.24 -0.81
C LEU A 160 3.42 -15.45 0.08
N LYS A 161 3.42 -15.73 1.38
CA LYS A 161 2.60 -15.00 2.35
C LYS A 161 3.04 -13.56 2.50
N ALA A 162 4.35 -13.27 2.51
CA ALA A 162 4.87 -11.90 2.58
C ALA A 162 4.48 -11.11 1.31
N ASP A 163 4.65 -11.72 0.14
CA ASP A 163 4.23 -11.15 -1.15
C ASP A 163 2.72 -10.86 -1.17
N PHE A 164 1.90 -11.79 -0.68
CA PHE A 164 0.46 -11.54 -0.65
C PHE A 164 0.07 -10.49 0.40
N PHE A 165 0.72 -10.51 1.57
CA PHE A 165 0.47 -9.56 2.66
C PHE A 165 0.66 -8.12 2.22
N ARG A 166 1.74 -7.80 1.49
CA ARG A 166 1.99 -6.41 1.04
C ARG A 166 0.87 -5.84 0.18
N TYR A 167 0.28 -6.66 -0.69
CA TYR A 167 -0.86 -6.22 -1.49
C TYR A 167 -2.10 -6.01 -0.63
N LEU A 168 -2.36 -6.94 0.29
CA LEU A 168 -3.51 -6.90 1.17
C LEU A 168 -3.47 -5.67 2.10
N ILE A 169 -2.35 -5.42 2.77
CA ILE A 169 -2.24 -4.31 3.70
C ILE A 169 -2.36 -2.96 2.98
N LEU A 170 -1.73 -2.81 1.81
CA LEU A 170 -1.85 -1.60 1.00
C LEU A 170 -3.26 -1.42 0.44
N PHE A 171 -3.94 -2.49 0.05
CA PHE A 171 -5.31 -2.39 -0.45
C PHE A 171 -6.27 -1.92 0.65
N ALA A 172 -6.14 -2.46 1.86
CA ALA A 172 -7.02 -2.13 2.97
C ALA A 172 -6.69 -0.78 3.64
N ARG A 173 -5.40 -0.46 3.80
CA ARG A 173 -4.94 0.68 4.61
C ARG A 173 -4.14 1.72 3.85
N GLY A 174 -3.69 1.42 2.64
CA GLY A 174 -2.78 2.27 1.87
C GLY A 174 -1.46 2.54 2.60
N GLY A 175 -0.77 3.58 2.15
CA GLY A 175 0.52 3.97 2.66
C GLY A 175 1.65 3.38 1.84
N ILE A 176 2.76 3.08 2.50
CA ILE A 176 3.97 2.52 1.91
C ILE A 176 4.18 1.13 2.48
N TYR A 177 4.45 0.17 1.62
CA TYR A 177 5.07 -1.10 2.03
C TYR A 177 6.51 -1.10 1.56
N SER A 178 7.42 -1.62 2.38
CA SER A 178 8.79 -1.92 1.98
C SER A 178 9.31 -3.20 2.64
N ASP A 179 10.08 -4.02 1.93
CA ASP A 179 10.76 -5.19 2.52
C ASP A 179 11.78 -4.72 3.59
N ILE A 180 12.03 -5.56 4.59
CA ILE A 180 12.76 -5.13 5.80
C ILE A 180 14.23 -4.78 5.55
N ASP A 181 14.84 -5.38 4.53
CA ASP A 181 16.21 -5.17 4.08
C ASP A 181 16.34 -4.00 3.08
N THR A 182 15.39 -3.05 3.13
CA THR A 182 15.38 -1.85 2.30
C THR A 182 15.66 -0.59 3.11
N LEU A 183 16.68 0.17 2.70
CA LEU A 183 16.93 1.54 3.15
C LEU A 183 16.04 2.54 2.39
N ALA A 184 15.39 3.44 3.12
CA ALA A 184 14.95 4.71 2.55
C ALA A 184 16.17 5.63 2.37
N LEU A 185 16.38 6.12 1.15
CA LEU A 185 17.40 7.12 0.83
C LEU A 185 16.81 8.53 0.82
N GLN A 186 15.55 8.65 0.43
CA GLN A 186 14.80 9.91 0.41
C GLN A 186 13.36 9.69 0.88
N SER A 187 12.73 10.77 1.36
CA SER A 187 11.32 10.76 1.73
C SER A 187 10.40 10.50 0.51
N ALA A 188 9.30 9.78 0.72
CA ALA A 188 8.26 9.54 -0.28
C ALA A 188 7.55 10.81 -0.76
N ASP A 189 7.77 11.95 -0.09
CA ASP A 189 7.38 13.25 -0.60
C ASP A 189 8.11 13.62 -1.89
N MET A 190 9.31 13.08 -2.11
CA MET A 190 10.14 13.34 -3.30
C MET A 190 9.84 12.43 -4.49
N TRP A 191 9.13 11.31 -4.28
CA TRP A 191 8.89 10.31 -5.32
C TRP A 191 7.97 10.80 -6.45
N ILE A 192 7.06 11.72 -6.13
CA ILE A 192 6.16 12.32 -7.13
C ILE A 192 6.75 13.67 -7.55
N PRO A 193 7.06 13.88 -8.84
CA PRO A 193 7.52 15.18 -9.33
C PRO A 193 6.57 16.31 -8.93
N LYS A 194 7.12 17.44 -8.48
CA LYS A 194 6.33 18.61 -8.02
C LYS A 194 5.35 19.16 -9.07
N ALA A 195 5.61 18.91 -10.34
CA ALA A 195 4.73 19.29 -11.45
C ALA A 195 3.44 18.45 -11.52
N ILE A 196 3.39 17.30 -10.83
CA ILE A 196 2.26 16.39 -10.81
C ILE A 196 1.48 16.60 -9.50
N PRO A 197 0.20 16.98 -9.56
CA PRO A 197 -0.63 17.09 -8.36
C PRO A 197 -0.80 15.73 -7.68
N ARG A 198 -0.43 15.62 -6.40
CA ARG A 198 -0.42 14.35 -5.64
C ARG A 198 -1.83 13.76 -5.46
N GLU A 199 -2.84 14.62 -5.40
CA GLU A 199 -4.26 14.24 -5.39
C GLU A 199 -4.67 13.48 -6.65
N SER A 200 -3.97 13.68 -7.77
CA SER A 200 -4.25 13.01 -9.04
C SER A 200 -3.53 11.66 -9.20
N ILE A 201 -2.76 11.22 -8.19
CA ILE A 201 -1.97 9.98 -8.21
C ILE A 201 -2.50 9.02 -7.14
N GLY A 202 -2.80 7.79 -7.54
CA GLY A 202 -3.27 6.69 -6.70
C GLY A 202 -2.17 5.73 -6.24
N MET A 203 -1.08 5.65 -7.00
CA MET A 203 -0.02 4.68 -6.76
C MET A 203 1.33 5.18 -7.28
N VAL A 204 2.40 4.85 -6.57
CA VAL A 204 3.78 5.02 -7.01
C VAL A 204 4.48 3.67 -6.95
N ILE A 205 5.08 3.28 -8.08
CA ILE A 205 5.85 2.04 -8.25
C ILE A 205 7.18 2.38 -8.93
N GLY A 206 8.15 1.47 -8.85
CA GLY A 206 9.42 1.61 -9.56
C GLY A 206 9.73 0.39 -10.43
N ILE A 207 10.73 0.53 -11.29
CA ILE A 207 11.31 -0.59 -12.02
C ILE A 207 12.33 -1.29 -11.11
N GLU A 208 12.25 -2.61 -11.02
CA GLU A 208 13.23 -3.46 -10.33
C GLU A 208 14.28 -3.98 -11.30
N ALA A 209 13.84 -4.47 -12.47
CA ALA A 209 14.71 -5.01 -13.50
C ALA A 209 14.27 -4.56 -14.90
N ASP A 210 15.26 -4.20 -15.72
CA ASP A 210 15.13 -3.84 -17.13
C ASP A 210 16.30 -4.46 -17.92
N PRO A 211 16.35 -5.81 -18.02
CA PRO A 211 17.47 -6.52 -18.65
C PRO A 211 17.57 -6.19 -20.14
N ASP A 212 18.60 -5.44 -20.52
CA ASP A 212 18.93 -5.13 -21.92
C ASP A 212 19.87 -6.19 -22.52
N ARG A 213 19.34 -7.41 -22.67
CA ARG A 213 20.05 -8.58 -23.22
C ARG A 213 19.09 -9.53 -23.92
N ASP A 214 19.53 -10.22 -24.97
CA ASP A 214 18.68 -11.11 -25.77
C ASP A 214 18.20 -12.35 -25.00
N ASP A 215 19.02 -12.86 -24.08
CA ASP A 215 18.76 -14.02 -23.24
C ASP A 215 18.13 -13.64 -21.89
N TRP A 216 17.44 -12.48 -21.80
CA TRP A 216 16.83 -12.02 -20.56
C TRP A 216 15.87 -13.05 -19.95
N ALA A 217 15.17 -13.82 -20.80
CA ALA A 217 14.15 -14.79 -20.40
C ALA A 217 14.72 -15.99 -19.62
N ASP A 218 16.04 -16.21 -19.68
CA ASP A 218 16.71 -17.25 -18.89
C ASP A 218 16.93 -16.83 -17.43
N TRP A 219 16.89 -15.53 -17.14
CA TRP A 219 17.27 -14.94 -15.85
C TRP A 219 16.13 -14.17 -15.18
N TYR A 220 15.23 -13.60 -15.98
CA TYR A 220 14.17 -12.70 -15.55
C TYR A 220 12.82 -13.21 -16.05
N SER A 221 11.78 -13.05 -15.22
CA SER A 221 10.45 -13.53 -15.58
C SER A 221 9.80 -12.69 -16.67
N ARG A 222 10.16 -11.41 -16.79
CA ARG A 222 9.60 -10.46 -17.76
C ARG A 222 10.68 -9.52 -18.28
N ARG A 223 10.52 -9.02 -19.51
CA ARG A 223 11.48 -8.06 -20.14
C ARG A 223 11.65 -6.78 -19.32
N ILE A 224 10.61 -6.38 -18.59
CA ILE A 224 10.68 -5.41 -17.49
C ILE A 224 9.96 -6.01 -16.31
N GLN A 225 10.50 -5.82 -15.10
CA GLN A 225 9.83 -6.16 -13.85
C GLN A 225 9.64 -4.90 -13.02
N PHE A 226 8.40 -4.67 -12.59
CA PHE A 226 8.12 -3.63 -11.60
C PHE A 226 8.47 -4.14 -10.20
N CYS A 227 9.07 -3.26 -9.41
CA CYS A 227 9.38 -3.48 -8.01
C CYS A 227 8.09 -3.74 -7.24
N GLN A 228 8.05 -4.90 -6.57
CA GLN A 228 6.99 -5.25 -5.63
C GLN A 228 7.43 -5.10 -4.16
N TRP A 229 8.73 -5.04 -3.89
CA TRP A 229 9.27 -4.98 -2.53
C TRP A 229 9.24 -3.57 -1.95
N THR A 230 8.96 -2.53 -2.74
CA THR A 230 8.54 -1.20 -2.27
C THR A 230 7.41 -0.67 -3.13
N ILE A 231 6.29 -0.27 -2.51
CA ILE A 231 5.10 0.26 -3.19
C ILE A 231 4.47 1.35 -2.32
N GLN A 232 4.04 2.46 -2.92
CA GLN A 232 3.14 3.42 -2.27
C GLN A 232 1.76 3.39 -2.94
N SER A 233 0.69 3.31 -2.15
CA SER A 233 -0.67 3.23 -2.70
C SER A 233 -1.74 3.89 -1.82
N LYS A 234 -2.78 4.41 -2.45
CA LYS A 234 -4.04 4.74 -1.79
C LYS A 234 -4.87 3.46 -1.57
N PRO A 235 -5.66 3.39 -0.48
CA PRO A 235 -6.53 2.24 -0.23
C PRO A 235 -7.50 2.01 -1.40
N GLY A 236 -7.76 0.74 -1.72
CA GLY A 236 -8.72 0.35 -2.75
C GLY A 236 -8.19 0.36 -4.19
N HIS A 237 -6.91 0.68 -4.43
CA HIS A 237 -6.39 0.85 -5.80
C HIS A 237 -6.65 -0.37 -6.71
N PRO A 238 -7.12 -0.20 -7.97
CA PRO A 238 -7.49 -1.31 -8.86
C PRO A 238 -6.39 -2.32 -9.15
N ILE A 239 -5.13 -1.87 -9.29
CA ILE A 239 -3.98 -2.77 -9.46
C ILE A 239 -3.88 -3.76 -8.29
N LEU A 240 -3.98 -3.29 -7.05
CA LEU A 240 -3.92 -4.16 -5.87
C LEU A 240 -5.13 -5.08 -5.80
N ARG A 241 -6.33 -4.57 -6.10
CA ARG A 241 -7.55 -5.39 -6.18
C ARG A 241 -7.37 -6.57 -7.13
N ASP A 242 -6.89 -6.30 -8.33
CA ASP A 242 -6.78 -7.30 -9.39
C ASP A 242 -5.64 -8.29 -9.08
N ALA A 243 -4.54 -7.83 -8.48
CA ALA A 243 -3.47 -8.71 -7.97
C ALA A 243 -4.00 -9.65 -6.88
N ILE A 244 -4.72 -9.12 -5.88
CA ILE A 244 -5.31 -9.90 -4.80
C ILE A 244 -6.29 -10.94 -5.34
N ALA A 245 -7.18 -10.54 -6.26
CA ALA A 245 -8.16 -11.46 -6.85
C ALA A 245 -7.48 -12.58 -7.64
N ARG A 246 -6.43 -12.27 -8.43
CA ARG A 246 -5.64 -13.26 -9.18
C ARG A 246 -4.96 -14.25 -8.25
N ILE A 247 -4.24 -13.76 -7.23
CA ILE A 247 -3.56 -14.61 -6.23
C ILE A 247 -4.57 -15.51 -5.52
N THR A 248 -5.69 -14.94 -5.07
CA THR A 248 -6.74 -15.68 -4.35
C THR A 248 -7.28 -16.82 -5.21
N ASN A 249 -7.73 -16.51 -6.43
CA ASN A 249 -8.34 -17.49 -7.32
C ASN A 249 -7.33 -18.56 -7.76
N ALA A 250 -6.09 -18.18 -8.07
CA ALA A 250 -5.04 -19.11 -8.46
C ALA A 250 -4.67 -20.06 -7.30
N THR A 251 -4.50 -19.53 -6.10
CA THR A 251 -4.16 -20.30 -4.90
C THR A 251 -5.25 -21.33 -4.58
N LEU A 252 -6.51 -20.91 -4.54
CA LEU A 252 -7.63 -21.81 -4.24
C LEU A 252 -7.84 -22.86 -5.35
N THR A 253 -7.60 -22.49 -6.61
CA THR A 253 -7.63 -23.45 -7.72
C THR A 253 -6.53 -24.50 -7.59
N LEU A 254 -5.30 -24.09 -7.24
CA LEU A 254 -4.19 -25.01 -7.01
C LEU A 254 -4.45 -25.91 -5.79
N GLN A 255 -5.03 -25.36 -4.72
CA GLN A 255 -5.40 -26.11 -3.52
C GLN A 255 -6.47 -27.16 -3.83
N ALA A 256 -7.55 -26.79 -4.51
CA ALA A 256 -8.63 -27.70 -4.89
C ALA A 256 -8.14 -28.84 -5.80
N ASN A 257 -7.12 -28.58 -6.63
CA ASN A 257 -6.50 -29.56 -7.50
C ASN A 257 -5.37 -30.37 -6.82
N GLY A 258 -5.08 -30.14 -5.54
CA GLY A 258 -4.01 -30.81 -4.81
C GLY A 258 -2.59 -30.49 -5.31
N LYS A 259 -2.42 -29.39 -6.06
CA LYS A 259 -1.14 -28.97 -6.68
C LYS A 259 -0.38 -27.92 -5.87
N LEU A 260 -1.00 -27.34 -4.86
CA LEU A 260 -0.38 -26.27 -4.06
C LEU A 260 0.85 -26.76 -3.28
N SER A 261 0.77 -27.97 -2.70
CA SER A 261 1.90 -28.59 -1.97
C SER A 261 3.05 -29.04 -2.87
N SER A 262 2.84 -29.16 -4.19
CA SER A 262 3.89 -29.49 -5.14
C SER A 262 4.69 -28.28 -5.62
N MET A 263 4.31 -27.06 -5.22
CA MET A 263 5.09 -25.86 -5.52
C MET A 263 6.40 -25.88 -4.72
N HIS A 264 7.51 -26.08 -5.42
CA HIS A 264 8.86 -25.99 -4.89
C HIS A 264 9.66 -24.97 -5.70
N GLY A 265 10.59 -24.27 -5.06
CA GLY A 265 11.55 -23.40 -5.75
C GLY A 265 11.02 -22.02 -6.16
N SER A 266 11.84 -21.30 -6.92
CA SER A 266 11.63 -19.91 -7.33
C SER A 266 10.51 -19.71 -8.35
N GLU A 267 10.28 -20.67 -9.25
CA GLU A 267 9.30 -20.56 -10.35
C GLU A 267 7.88 -20.34 -9.82
N GLY A 268 7.45 -21.18 -8.86
CA GLY A 268 6.13 -21.03 -8.23
C GLY A 268 5.97 -19.74 -7.42
N VAL A 269 7.05 -19.23 -6.81
CA VAL A 269 7.03 -17.97 -6.04
C VAL A 269 6.87 -16.77 -6.97
N VAL A 270 7.66 -16.74 -8.04
CA VAL A 270 7.71 -15.62 -8.97
C VAL A 270 6.39 -15.44 -9.72
N ASP A 271 5.75 -16.53 -10.13
CA ASP A 271 4.52 -16.48 -10.93
C ASP A 271 3.22 -16.42 -10.12
N LEU A 272 3.20 -16.92 -8.87
CA LEU A 272 1.96 -16.92 -8.07
C LEU A 272 1.73 -15.62 -7.30
N THR A 273 2.75 -15.08 -6.63
CA THR A 273 2.61 -13.87 -5.80
C THR A 273 3.68 -12.82 -6.09
N GLY A 274 4.75 -13.24 -6.77
CA GLY A 274 5.94 -12.45 -6.97
C GLY A 274 5.89 -11.44 -8.12
N PRO A 275 7.07 -11.03 -8.64
CA PRO A 275 7.18 -9.88 -9.53
C PRO A 275 6.58 -10.13 -10.92
N ALA A 276 6.40 -11.38 -11.34
CA ALA A 276 5.79 -11.69 -12.64
C ALA A 276 4.29 -11.37 -12.64
N LEU A 277 3.54 -11.88 -11.66
CA LEU A 277 2.12 -11.57 -11.50
C LEU A 277 1.91 -10.07 -11.26
N TRP A 278 2.77 -9.45 -10.45
CA TRP A 278 2.71 -8.01 -10.20
C TRP A 278 2.85 -7.21 -11.49
N THR A 279 3.87 -7.54 -12.28
CA THR A 279 4.16 -6.85 -13.54
C THR A 279 3.02 -7.02 -14.54
N ASP A 280 2.53 -8.24 -14.71
CA ASP A 280 1.41 -8.53 -15.62
C ASP A 280 0.14 -7.78 -15.19
N THR A 281 -0.14 -7.71 -13.89
CA THR A 281 -1.31 -6.99 -13.37
C THR A 281 -1.22 -5.48 -13.65
N ILE A 282 -0.04 -4.88 -13.51
CA ILE A 282 0.17 -3.47 -13.84
C ILE A 282 0.02 -3.22 -15.34
N MET A 283 0.62 -4.08 -16.17
CA MET A 283 0.53 -3.97 -17.63
C MET A 283 -0.91 -4.14 -18.12
N ASP A 284 -1.66 -5.07 -17.54
CA ASP A 284 -3.10 -5.24 -17.83
C ASP A 284 -3.90 -4.00 -17.42
N TYR A 285 -3.63 -3.43 -16.24
CA TYR A 285 -4.28 -2.20 -15.79
C TYR A 285 -4.03 -1.03 -16.76
N PHE A 286 -2.78 -0.83 -17.20
CA PHE A 286 -2.44 0.25 -18.15
C PHE A 286 -3.10 0.10 -19.52
N ASN A 287 -3.63 -1.07 -19.85
CA ASN A 287 -4.34 -1.34 -21.09
C ASN A 287 -5.83 -1.62 -20.89
N ASP A 288 -6.37 -1.26 -19.72
CA ASP A 288 -7.75 -1.57 -19.36
C ASP A 288 -8.72 -0.45 -19.78
N PRO A 289 -9.67 -0.73 -20.69
CA PRO A 289 -10.64 0.26 -21.16
C PRO A 289 -11.61 0.75 -20.08
N ARG A 290 -11.66 0.10 -18.91
CA ARG A 290 -12.42 0.58 -17.74
C ARG A 290 -11.80 1.84 -17.13
N PHE A 291 -10.50 2.05 -17.31
CA PHE A 291 -9.74 3.13 -16.68
C PHE A 291 -9.14 4.11 -17.70
N PHE A 292 -8.93 3.67 -18.94
CA PHE A 292 -8.24 4.45 -19.97
C PHE A 292 -9.07 4.55 -21.26
N ASP A 293 -9.04 5.73 -21.90
CA ASP A 293 -9.60 5.89 -23.24
C ASP A 293 -8.63 5.34 -24.29
N MET A 294 -8.81 4.05 -24.61
CA MET A 294 -7.99 3.31 -25.56
C MET A 294 -8.14 3.79 -27.01
N THR A 295 -9.13 4.64 -27.32
CA THR A 295 -9.29 5.20 -28.67
C THR A 295 -8.33 6.35 -28.94
N SER A 296 -7.88 7.01 -27.87
CA SER A 296 -6.96 8.15 -27.90
C SER A 296 -5.49 7.76 -27.73
N THR A 297 -5.21 6.52 -27.30
CA THR A 297 -3.86 6.03 -27.01
C THR A 297 -3.11 5.63 -28.28
N THR A 298 -1.86 6.07 -28.41
CA THR A 298 -0.95 5.73 -29.52
C THR A 298 -0.36 4.32 -29.38
N GLY A 299 -1.22 3.30 -29.31
CA GLY A 299 -0.83 1.89 -29.19
C GLY A 299 -0.90 1.31 -27.78
N LYS A 300 -0.61 0.02 -27.69
CA LYS A 300 -0.58 -0.75 -26.43
C LYS A 300 0.56 -0.25 -25.54
N ILE A 301 0.31 -0.12 -24.24
CA ILE A 301 1.38 0.10 -23.26
C ILE A 301 2.07 -1.25 -23.00
N ASP A 302 3.36 -1.32 -23.33
CA ASP A 302 4.22 -2.49 -23.11
C ASP A 302 5.61 -2.07 -22.58
N TYR A 303 6.55 -3.02 -22.54
CA TYR A 303 7.89 -2.76 -22.00
C TYR A 303 8.67 -1.66 -22.75
N HIS A 304 8.39 -1.42 -24.05
CA HIS A 304 9.06 -0.35 -24.81
C HIS A 304 8.73 1.04 -24.26
N ASN A 305 7.62 1.18 -23.54
CA ASN A 305 7.27 2.44 -22.90
C ASN A 305 8.10 2.73 -21.65
N PHE A 306 8.80 1.74 -21.09
CA PHE A 306 9.49 1.87 -19.80
C PHE A 306 10.98 1.53 -19.88
N THR A 307 11.44 0.82 -20.91
CA THR A 307 12.85 0.42 -21.03
C THR A 307 13.75 1.64 -21.23
N GLY A 308 14.89 1.66 -20.54
CA GLY A 308 15.86 2.77 -20.57
C GLY A 308 15.37 4.06 -19.91
N MET A 309 14.33 4.00 -19.09
CA MET A 309 13.77 5.19 -18.44
C MET A 309 14.73 5.76 -17.38
N GLU A 310 15.11 7.03 -17.53
CA GLU A 310 15.97 7.76 -16.56
C GLU A 310 15.19 8.72 -15.64
N THR A 311 13.93 9.02 -15.98
CA THR A 311 13.07 9.93 -15.21
C THR A 311 11.69 9.33 -15.01
N SER A 312 10.98 9.73 -13.95
CA SER A 312 9.66 9.20 -13.66
C SER A 312 8.66 9.43 -14.80
N LYS A 313 7.83 8.43 -15.10
CA LYS A 313 6.73 8.52 -16.07
C LYS A 313 5.38 8.40 -15.37
N ARG A 314 4.41 9.19 -15.80
CA ARG A 314 3.01 9.08 -15.36
C ARG A 314 2.19 8.28 -16.38
N VAL A 315 1.41 7.31 -15.90
CA VAL A 315 0.40 6.59 -16.68
C VAL A 315 -0.90 6.60 -15.88
N GLY A 316 -1.89 7.37 -16.33
CA GLY A 316 -3.15 7.56 -15.59
C GLY A 316 -2.92 8.20 -14.22
N ASP A 317 -3.30 7.51 -13.16
CA ASP A 317 -3.06 7.88 -11.77
C ASP A 317 -1.85 7.16 -11.15
N VAL A 318 -0.99 6.53 -11.96
CA VAL A 318 0.21 5.84 -11.49
C VAL A 318 1.46 6.62 -11.89
N VAL A 319 2.40 6.78 -10.95
CA VAL A 319 3.77 7.22 -11.23
C VAL A 319 4.69 6.00 -11.24
N VAL A 320 5.41 5.81 -12.33
CA VAL A 320 6.44 4.79 -12.50
C VAL A 320 7.81 5.45 -12.40
N LEU A 321 8.62 4.96 -11.47
CA LEU A 321 9.97 5.43 -11.20
C LEU A 321 11.00 4.60 -11.98
N PRO A 322 12.11 5.22 -12.41
CA PRO A 322 13.16 4.52 -13.15
C PRO A 322 13.85 3.49 -12.27
N ILE A 323 14.64 2.60 -12.87
CA ILE A 323 15.38 1.59 -12.12
C ILE A 323 16.31 2.22 -11.08
N THR A 324 16.92 3.37 -11.35
CA THR A 324 17.70 4.11 -10.34
C THR A 324 16.86 4.50 -9.12
N GLY A 325 15.57 4.77 -9.31
CA GLY A 325 14.67 5.14 -8.23
C GLY A 325 14.56 4.08 -7.16
N PHE A 326 14.26 2.87 -7.60
CA PHE A 326 13.92 1.76 -6.72
C PHE A 326 14.93 0.62 -6.79
N SER A 327 16.01 0.68 -7.55
CA SER A 327 17.05 -0.36 -7.57
C SER A 327 18.42 0.26 -7.92
N PRO A 328 18.86 1.32 -7.21
CA PRO A 328 20.18 1.90 -7.42
C PRO A 328 21.28 0.94 -6.97
N GLY A 329 22.47 1.07 -7.54
CA GLY A 329 23.66 0.32 -7.12
C GLY A 329 23.69 -1.15 -7.52
N VAL A 330 22.74 -1.63 -8.34
CA VAL A 330 22.75 -3.02 -8.85
C VAL A 330 23.82 -3.25 -9.93
N GLY A 331 24.48 -2.20 -10.43
CA GLY A 331 25.61 -2.28 -11.36
C GLY A 331 25.27 -2.74 -12.78
N GLN A 332 23.98 -2.89 -13.12
CA GLN A 332 23.50 -3.36 -14.42
C GLN A 332 22.23 -2.61 -14.84
N MET A 333 21.77 -2.83 -16.09
CA MET A 333 20.49 -2.33 -16.59
C MET A 333 20.36 -0.78 -16.58
N GLY A 334 21.50 -0.07 -16.58
CA GLY A 334 21.54 1.39 -16.56
C GLY A 334 21.26 2.04 -15.19
N ALA A 335 21.10 1.25 -14.11
CA ALA A 335 20.93 1.77 -12.76
C ALA A 335 22.14 2.60 -12.32
N LYS A 336 21.88 3.76 -11.70
CA LYS A 336 22.92 4.62 -11.13
C LYS A 336 23.18 4.25 -9.66
N GLU A 337 24.20 4.88 -9.08
CA GLU A 337 24.62 4.65 -7.69
C GLU A 337 23.60 5.18 -6.66
N PRO A 338 23.63 4.69 -5.40
CA PRO A 338 22.70 5.12 -4.35
C PRO A 338 22.80 6.60 -3.93
N ASP A 339 23.83 7.34 -4.35
CA ASP A 339 23.95 8.79 -4.13
C ASP A 339 23.35 9.63 -5.27
N ASP A 340 22.84 8.99 -6.33
CA ASP A 340 22.15 9.67 -7.43
C ASP A 340 20.87 10.37 -6.91
N PRO A 341 20.55 11.61 -7.35
CA PRO A 341 19.36 12.32 -6.91
C PRO A 341 18.03 11.60 -7.20
N MET A 342 18.02 10.67 -8.17
CA MET A 342 16.87 9.84 -8.48
C MET A 342 16.80 8.62 -7.55
N ALA A 343 17.85 8.25 -6.81
CA ALA A 343 17.85 7.10 -5.90
C ALA A 343 17.00 7.38 -4.65
N PHE A 344 15.90 6.64 -4.49
CA PHE A 344 14.92 6.86 -3.43
C PHE A 344 14.92 5.78 -2.36
N VAL A 345 15.14 4.53 -2.75
CA VAL A 345 15.28 3.39 -1.85
C VAL A 345 16.41 2.49 -2.33
N LYS A 346 17.05 1.77 -1.43
CA LYS A 346 18.09 0.78 -1.74
C LYS A 346 17.76 -0.53 -1.04
N HIS A 347 17.60 -1.59 -1.82
CA HIS A 347 17.39 -2.94 -1.33
C HIS A 347 18.75 -3.65 -1.23
N ASP A 348 19.00 -4.35 -0.12
CA ASP A 348 20.27 -5.06 0.10
C ASP A 348 20.26 -6.50 -0.50
N PHE A 349 19.13 -6.94 -1.06
CA PHE A 349 18.98 -8.22 -1.78
C PHE A 349 19.46 -9.45 -0.99
N GLU A 350 19.26 -9.47 0.33
CA GLU A 350 19.80 -10.54 1.17
C GLU A 350 19.21 -11.93 0.81
N GLY A 351 18.07 -11.96 0.13
CA GLY A 351 17.47 -13.19 -0.38
C GLY A 351 17.19 -14.21 0.73
N THR A 352 16.95 -13.76 1.96
CA THR A 352 16.94 -14.60 3.18
C THR A 352 15.89 -15.73 3.17
N TRP A 353 14.95 -15.70 2.23
CA TRP A 353 13.98 -16.75 1.98
C TRP A 353 14.52 -17.90 1.11
N LYS A 354 15.57 -17.67 0.33
CA LYS A 354 16.27 -18.71 -0.44
C LYS A 354 17.18 -19.53 0.48
N PRO A 355 17.47 -20.81 0.15
CA PRO A 355 18.59 -21.53 0.75
C PRO A 355 19.87 -20.70 0.65
N GLU A 356 20.76 -20.78 1.64
CA GLU A 356 22.00 -19.99 1.68
C GLU A 356 22.84 -20.14 0.39
N SER A 357 22.85 -21.35 -0.19
CA SER A 357 23.51 -21.66 -1.46
C SER A 357 22.95 -20.92 -2.69
N GLU A 358 21.76 -20.32 -2.58
CA GLU A 358 21.04 -19.64 -3.66
C GLU A 358 20.91 -18.12 -3.45
N ARG A 359 21.46 -17.58 -2.34
CA ARG A 359 21.39 -16.16 -1.98
C ARG A 359 22.34 -15.27 -2.79
N HIS A 360 23.29 -15.85 -3.52
CA HIS A 360 24.35 -15.16 -4.25
C HIS A 360 24.37 -15.49 -5.76
N ILE A 361 23.20 -15.65 -6.40
CA ILE A 361 23.17 -15.78 -7.87
C ILE A 361 23.54 -14.42 -8.48
N GLY A 362 24.80 -14.28 -8.89
CA GLY A 362 25.35 -13.06 -9.50
C GLY A 362 26.67 -12.56 -8.88
N GLU A 363 27.04 -13.03 -7.68
CA GLU A 363 28.33 -12.72 -7.07
C GLU A 363 29.35 -13.85 -7.37
N GLY A 364 30.05 -13.71 -8.50
CA GLY A 364 31.17 -14.56 -8.93
C GLY A 364 30.93 -15.18 -10.30
N GLN A 365 31.62 -14.82 -11.37
CA GLN A 365 33.08 -14.76 -11.47
C GLN A 365 33.57 -13.48 -12.14
N VAL A 366 34.23 -12.61 -11.37
CA VAL A 366 35.28 -11.76 -11.93
C VAL A 366 36.57 -12.55 -11.76
N SER A 367 37.03 -13.20 -12.83
CA SER A 367 38.39 -13.74 -12.94
C SER A 367 39.35 -12.65 -13.40
#